data_AF-A0A4R7K3Z0-F1
#
_entry.id   AF-A0A4R7K3Z0-F1
#
_cell.length_a   1.000
_cell.length_b   1.000
_cell.length_c   1.000
_cell.angle_alpha   90.00
_cell.angle_beta   90.00
_cell.angle_gamma   90.00
#
_symmetry.space_group_name_H-M   'P 1'
#
loop_
_entity.id
_entity.type
_entity.pdbx_description
1 polymer ?
#
loop_
_entity_poly.entity_id
_entity_poly.type
_entity_poly.pdbx_seq_one_letter_code
_entity_poly.pdbx_strand_id
1 'polypeptide(L)'
;MNWAVRLVGNRSDIEELELLLTSPQLYIKKIDNDYFIKSEKFNNINNAEEVFKLAKEYVNKIIAFLYIHKGYKPIVNIDLVMNLENPSLKQCYMFIEETISITDRVRITLIDENGEHIKEDDILKESFELSLKDEKVQKVLKLVYNEGTKD
;
A
#
# COMPACT_ATOMS: atom_id res chain seq x y z
N MET A 1 -10.31 -8.32 17.81
CA MET A 1 -8.89 -8.37 17.40
C MET A 1 -8.51 -7.02 16.84
N ASN A 2 -7.35 -6.48 17.24
CA ASN A 2 -6.89 -5.17 16.80
C ASN A 2 -5.53 -5.34 16.12
N TRP A 3 -5.54 -5.81 14.88
CA TRP A 3 -4.32 -6.09 14.16
C TRP A 3 -3.71 -4.82 13.56
N ALA A 4 -2.38 -4.78 13.55
CA ALA A 4 -1.58 -3.76 12.88
C ALA A 4 -0.41 -4.44 12.16
N VAL A 5 -0.09 -3.98 10.96
CA VAL A 5 0.99 -4.56 10.14
C VAL A 5 2.04 -3.50 9.87
N ARG A 6 3.29 -3.77 10.22
CA ARG A 6 4.38 -2.81 10.07
C ARG A 6 4.76 -2.65 8.61
N LEU A 7 5.00 -1.40 8.20
CA LEU A 7 5.58 -1.04 6.92
C LEU A 7 7.10 -0.84 7.07
N VAL A 8 7.86 -1.37 6.13
CA VAL A 8 9.31 -1.22 6.01
C VAL A 8 9.68 -0.82 4.59
N GLY A 9 10.84 -0.19 4.41
CA GLY A 9 11.30 0.30 3.11
C GLY A 9 11.88 1.71 3.18
N ASN A 10 11.70 2.50 2.12
CA ASN A 10 12.13 3.89 2.09
C ASN A 10 11.21 4.74 2.99
N ARG A 11 11.83 5.52 3.88
CA ARG A 11 11.08 6.31 4.87
C ARG A 11 10.23 7.42 4.24
N SER A 12 10.76 8.12 3.24
CA SER A 12 10.02 9.18 2.54
C SER A 12 8.77 8.62 1.84
N ASP A 13 8.89 7.45 1.22
CA ASP A 13 7.74 6.79 0.56
C ASP A 13 6.65 6.41 1.57
N ILE A 14 7.03 5.88 2.74
CA ILE A 14 6.09 5.52 3.80
C ILE A 14 5.41 6.76 4.39
N GLU A 15 6.16 7.85 4.59
CA GLU A 15 5.63 9.12 5.08
C GLU A 15 4.65 9.74 4.06
N GLU A 16 4.93 9.66 2.76
CA GLU A 16 3.98 10.09 1.72
C GLU A 16 2.71 9.23 1.73
N LEU A 17 2.85 7.91 1.88
CA LEU A 17 1.70 7.01 2.00
C LEU A 17 0.81 7.31 3.20
N GLU A 18 1.39 7.69 4.34
CA GLU A 18 0.63 8.11 5.52
C GLU A 18 -0.28 9.30 5.21
N LEU A 19 0.18 10.25 4.40
CA LEU A 19 -0.60 11.42 3.99
C LEU A 19 -1.73 11.05 3.02
N LEU A 20 -1.49 10.08 2.14
CA LEU A 20 -2.46 9.69 1.10
C LEU A 20 -3.54 8.74 1.61
N LEU A 21 -3.23 7.87 2.58
CA LEU A 21 -4.12 6.81 3.06
C LEU A 21 -4.77 7.20 4.40
N THR A 22 -5.78 8.07 4.31
CA THR A 22 -6.50 8.62 5.48
C THR A 22 -7.90 8.04 5.69
N SER A 23 -8.28 7.00 4.93
CA SER A 23 -9.61 6.40 5.03
C SER A 23 -9.76 5.55 6.31
N PRO A 24 -10.88 5.61 7.03
CA PRO A 24 -11.12 4.75 8.19
C PRO A 24 -11.01 3.25 7.87
N GLN A 25 -11.30 2.85 6.62
CA GLN A 25 -11.25 1.46 6.17
C GLN A 25 -9.81 0.95 6.00
N LEU A 26 -8.86 1.83 5.70
CA LEU A 26 -7.46 1.53 5.51
C LEU A 26 -6.64 2.80 5.72
N TYR A 27 -5.88 2.83 6.81
CA TYR A 27 -5.03 3.97 7.15
C TYR A 27 -3.66 3.52 7.62
N ILE A 28 -2.69 4.41 7.48
CA ILE A 28 -1.37 4.25 8.07
C ILE A 28 -1.31 5.10 9.34
N LYS A 29 -0.70 4.54 10.38
CA LYS A 29 -0.49 5.23 11.65
C LYS A 29 0.91 4.97 12.16
N LYS A 30 1.60 6.03 12.53
CA LYS A 30 2.82 5.94 13.33
C LYS A 30 2.52 5.47 14.76
N ILE A 31 3.19 4.42 15.19
CA ILE A 31 3.17 3.91 16.56
C ILE A 31 4.62 3.82 17.02
N ASP A 32 4.97 4.58 18.06
CA ASP A 32 6.35 4.82 18.47
C ASP A 32 7.21 5.37 17.31
N ASN A 33 8.18 4.59 16.81
CA ASN A 33 9.07 4.97 15.71
C ASN A 33 8.77 4.30 14.37
N ASP A 34 7.81 3.38 14.35
CA ASP A 34 7.46 2.55 13.20
C ASP A 34 6.10 2.95 12.62
N TYR A 35 5.90 2.65 11.34
CA TYR A 35 4.63 2.90 10.63
C TYR A 35 3.86 1.62 10.48
N PHE A 36 2.55 1.68 10.74
CA PHE A 36 1.68 0.51 10.67
C PHE A 36 0.48 0.79 9.79
N ILE A 37 0.19 -0.12 8.87
CA ILE A 37 -1.08 -0.16 8.16
C ILE A 37 -2.12 -0.85 9.04
N LYS A 38 -3.32 -0.25 9.10
CA LYS A 38 -4.47 -0.72 9.86
C LYS A 38 -5.71 -0.72 8.98
N SER A 39 -6.56 -1.72 9.17
CA SER A 39 -7.82 -1.86 8.44
C SER A 39 -8.87 -2.54 9.32
N GLU A 40 -10.12 -2.11 9.20
CA GLU A 40 -11.26 -2.81 9.82
C GLU A 40 -11.34 -4.27 9.38
N LYS A 41 -10.93 -4.57 8.14
CA LYS A 41 -10.93 -5.95 7.62
C LYS A 41 -9.94 -6.85 8.33
N PHE A 42 -8.83 -6.31 8.84
CA PHE A 42 -7.90 -7.11 9.63
C PHE A 42 -8.56 -7.60 10.91
N ASN A 43 -9.43 -6.81 11.53
CA ASN A 43 -10.07 -7.13 12.81
C ASN A 43 -11.03 -8.33 12.73
N ASN A 44 -11.46 -8.71 11.52
CA ASN A 44 -12.31 -9.88 11.26
C ASN A 44 -11.51 -11.16 11.00
N ILE A 45 -10.17 -11.10 11.02
CA ILE A 45 -9.28 -12.22 10.75
C ILE A 45 -8.71 -12.76 12.06
N ASN A 46 -8.75 -14.09 12.22
CA ASN A 46 -8.38 -14.75 13.47
C ASN A 46 -6.90 -15.12 13.58
N ASN A 47 -6.14 -15.09 12.48
CA ASN A 47 -4.73 -15.48 12.48
C ASN A 47 -3.84 -14.47 11.75
N ALA A 48 -2.58 -14.38 12.20
CA ALA A 48 -1.63 -13.39 11.70
C ALA A 48 -1.19 -13.65 10.24
N GLU A 49 -1.21 -14.89 9.77
CA GLU A 49 -0.80 -15.24 8.40
C GLU A 49 -1.81 -14.73 7.36
N GLU A 50 -3.10 -14.86 7.62
CA GLU A 50 -4.15 -14.28 6.78
C GLU A 50 -4.15 -12.75 6.82
N VAL A 51 -3.87 -12.16 7.99
CA VAL A 51 -3.66 -10.71 8.10
C VAL A 51 -2.46 -10.28 7.25
N PHE A 52 -1.34 -11.01 7.32
CA PHE A 52 -0.15 -10.73 6.53
C PHE A 52 -0.45 -10.80 5.03
N LYS A 53 -1.09 -11.88 4.56
CA LYS A 53 -1.47 -12.05 3.15
C LYS A 53 -2.36 -10.90 2.66
N LEU A 54 -3.39 -10.54 3.43
CA LEU A 54 -4.30 -9.45 3.06
C LEU A 54 -3.59 -8.09 3.07
N ALA A 55 -2.76 -7.82 4.08
CA ALA A 55 -1.98 -6.59 4.14
C ALA A 55 -1.01 -6.47 2.96
N LYS A 56 -0.38 -7.59 2.56
CA LYS A 56 0.50 -7.64 1.39
C LYS A 56 -0.26 -7.30 0.11
N GLU A 57 -1.46 -7.84 -0.06
CA GLU A 57 -2.32 -7.48 -1.19
C GLU A 57 -2.66 -5.99 -1.21
N TYR A 58 -2.88 -5.38 -0.05
CA TYR A 58 -3.19 -3.95 0.05
C TYR A 58 -1.99 -3.08 -0.29
N VAL A 59 -0.82 -3.41 0.25
CA VAL A 59 0.43 -2.72 -0.07
C VAL A 59 0.74 -2.82 -1.56
N ASN A 60 0.57 -3.99 -2.19
CA ASN A 60 0.78 -4.15 -3.63
C ASN A 60 -0.17 -3.29 -4.46
N LYS A 61 -1.45 -3.18 -4.05
CA LYS A 61 -2.43 -2.29 -4.70
C LYS A 61 -2.04 -0.82 -4.55
N ILE A 62 -1.60 -0.41 -3.37
CA ILE A 62 -1.14 0.95 -3.10
C ILE A 62 0.07 1.30 -3.98
N ILE A 63 1.07 0.42 -4.05
CA ILE A 63 2.26 0.58 -4.90
C ILE A 63 1.85 0.74 -6.37
N ALA A 64 1.02 -0.18 -6.88
CA ALA A 64 0.54 -0.12 -8.26
C ALA A 64 -0.23 1.17 -8.55
N PHE A 65 -1.02 1.63 -7.58
CA PHE A 65 -1.81 2.83 -7.69
C PHE A 65 -0.96 4.10 -7.77
N LEU A 66 0.05 4.22 -6.90
CA LEU A 66 1.03 5.30 -6.96
C LEU A 66 1.82 5.28 -8.26
N TYR A 67 2.21 4.10 -8.73
CA TYR A 67 2.93 3.99 -9.98
C TYR A 67 2.12 4.51 -11.17
N ILE A 68 0.82 4.21 -11.22
CA ILE A 68 -0.08 4.68 -12.29
C ILE A 68 -0.32 6.18 -12.21
N HIS A 69 -0.59 6.71 -11.01
CA HIS A 69 -1.06 8.10 -10.85
C HIS A 69 0.06 9.12 -10.64
N LYS A 70 1.12 8.73 -9.93
CA LYS A 70 2.27 9.58 -9.60
C LYS A 70 3.50 9.25 -10.41
N GLY A 71 3.49 8.12 -11.11
CA GLY A 71 4.60 7.79 -11.98
C GLY A 71 5.85 7.35 -11.25
N TYR A 72 5.74 6.88 -10.00
CA TYR A 72 6.87 6.30 -9.29
C TYR A 72 6.43 5.09 -8.49
N LYS A 73 7.31 4.08 -8.39
CA LYS A 73 7.06 2.87 -7.61
C LYS A 73 7.69 3.04 -6.21
N PRO A 74 6.89 3.27 -5.15
CA PRO A 74 7.44 3.39 -3.80
C PRO A 74 8.10 2.09 -3.35
N ILE A 75 9.18 2.20 -2.58
CA ILE A 75 9.86 1.07 -1.94
C ILE A 75 9.23 0.87 -0.57
N VAL A 76 8.18 0.05 -0.53
CA VAL A 76 7.44 -0.27 0.69
C VAL A 76 7.11 -1.76 0.72
N ASN A 77 7.30 -2.39 1.87
CA ASN A 77 6.92 -3.78 2.12
C ASN A 77 6.39 -3.93 3.56
N ILE A 78 6.00 -5.14 3.94
CA ILE A 78 5.57 -5.52 5.27
C ILE A 78 6.46 -6.63 5.83
N ASP A 79 6.72 -6.60 7.14
CA ASP A 79 7.58 -7.61 7.77
C ASP A 79 7.07 -8.08 9.14
N LEU A 80 6.03 -7.44 9.70
CA LEU A 80 5.57 -7.69 11.05
C LEU A 80 4.06 -7.54 11.16
N VAL A 81 3.39 -8.52 11.75
CA VAL A 81 1.98 -8.43 12.16
C VAL A 81 1.91 -8.44 13.69
N MET A 82 1.17 -7.49 14.27
CA MET A 82 0.99 -7.35 15.72
C MET A 82 -0.48 -7.31 16.11
N ASN A 83 -0.84 -8.03 17.18
CA ASN A 83 -2.13 -7.86 17.84
C ASN A 83 -2.02 -6.83 18.97
N LEU A 84 -2.71 -5.70 18.83
CA LEU A 84 -2.66 -4.57 19.77
C LEU A 84 -3.66 -4.70 20.93
N GLU A 85 -4.52 -5.73 20.98
CA GLU A 85 -5.52 -5.91 22.05
C GLU A 85 -4.92 -6.40 23.38
N ASN A 86 -3.69 -6.94 23.40
CA ASN A 86 -3.11 -7.54 24.60
C ASN A 86 -1.68 -7.04 24.89
N PRO A 87 -1.53 -5.94 25.67
CA PRO A 87 -0.24 -5.30 25.94
C PRO A 87 0.78 -6.22 26.63
N SER A 88 0.32 -7.19 27.43
CA SER A 88 1.15 -8.14 28.17
C SER A 88 1.67 -9.31 27.32
N LEU A 89 1.10 -9.51 26.13
CA LEU A 89 1.41 -10.64 25.26
C LEU A 89 1.88 -10.25 23.87
N LYS A 90 1.88 -8.95 23.49
CA LYS A 90 2.24 -8.38 22.17
C LYS A 90 2.75 -9.45 21.20
N GLN A 91 1.81 -10.23 20.66
CA GLN A 91 2.17 -11.35 19.81
C GLN A 91 2.58 -10.75 18.48
N CYS A 92 3.88 -10.79 18.24
CA CYS A 92 4.55 -10.26 17.07
C CYS A 92 4.90 -11.43 16.17
N TYR A 93 4.41 -11.39 14.94
CA TYR A 93 4.68 -12.38 13.92
C TYR A 93 5.55 -11.73 12.86
N MET A 94 6.83 -12.12 12.82
CA MET A 94 7.78 -11.61 11.86
C MET A 94 7.79 -12.51 10.62
N PHE A 95 7.69 -11.88 9.46
CA PHE A 95 7.71 -12.53 8.17
C PHE A 95 8.90 -11.95 7.41
N ILE A 96 9.94 -12.76 7.24
CA ILE A 96 11.17 -12.34 6.57
C ILE A 96 11.06 -12.80 5.12
N GLU A 97 10.99 -11.84 4.21
CA GLU A 97 11.08 -12.08 2.78
C GLU A 97 12.19 -11.19 2.20
N GLU A 98 13.15 -11.78 1.48
CA GLU A 98 14.10 -11.01 0.69
C GLU A 98 13.35 -10.34 -0.46
N THR A 99 13.36 -9.02 -0.49
CA THR A 99 12.64 -8.24 -1.50
C THR A 99 13.62 -7.37 -2.26
N ILE A 100 13.89 -7.71 -3.52
CA ILE A 100 14.65 -6.85 -4.43
C ILE A 100 13.68 -5.77 -4.93
N SER A 101 13.97 -4.52 -4.60
CA SER A 101 13.13 -3.38 -4.99
C SER A 101 13.84 -2.56 -6.06
N ILE A 102 13.34 -2.60 -7.29
CA ILE A 102 13.81 -1.77 -8.41
C ILE A 102 12.93 -0.52 -8.48
N THR A 103 13.55 0.66 -8.49
CA THR A 103 12.86 1.95 -8.57
C THR A 103 12.79 2.38 -10.03
N ASP A 104 11.59 2.42 -10.60
CA ASP A 104 11.33 3.01 -11.91
C ASP A 104 10.37 4.20 -11.78
N ARG A 105 10.60 5.22 -12.61
CA ARG A 105 9.73 6.41 -12.71
C ARG A 105 9.15 6.52 -14.12
N VAL A 106 7.82 6.63 -14.21
CA VAL A 106 7.07 6.84 -15.45
C VAL A 106 6.39 8.20 -15.39
N ARG A 107 6.78 9.14 -16.27
CA ARG A 107 6.07 10.42 -16.39
C ARG A 107 4.94 10.28 -17.42
N ILE A 108 3.68 10.45 -17.01
CA ILE A 108 2.54 10.53 -17.93
C ILE A 108 2.31 11.99 -18.29
N THR A 109 2.65 12.36 -19.53
CA THR A 109 2.34 13.67 -20.11
C THR A 109 1.13 13.52 -21.03
N LEU A 110 0.03 14.23 -20.76
CA LEU A 110 -1.09 14.34 -21.70
C LEU A 110 -0.84 15.57 -22.57
N ILE A 111 -0.92 15.40 -23.89
CA ILE A 111 -0.75 16.49 -24.85
C ILE A 111 -2.07 16.64 -25.60
N ASP A 112 -2.70 17.79 -25.47
CA ASP A 112 -3.84 18.18 -26.31
C ASP A 112 -3.45 19.29 -27.29
N GLU A 113 -4.42 19.81 -28.04
CA GLU A 113 -4.23 20.88 -29.02
C GLU A 113 -3.77 22.23 -28.42
N ASN A 114 -3.80 22.37 -27.08
CA ASN A 114 -3.37 23.55 -26.33
C ASN A 114 -2.03 23.35 -25.58
N GLY A 115 -1.45 22.14 -25.56
CA GLY A 115 -0.12 21.87 -25.03
C GLY A 115 -0.02 20.73 -24.02
N GLU A 116 1.07 20.70 -23.27
CA GLU A 116 1.33 19.69 -22.24
C GLU A 116 0.55 19.98 -20.95
N HIS A 117 -0.23 19.00 -20.50
CA HIS A 117 -0.93 19.04 -19.22
C HIS A 117 -0.32 18.01 -18.26
N ILE A 118 0.19 18.48 -17.11
CA ILE A 118 0.60 17.64 -15.98
C ILE A 118 -0.62 17.47 -15.08
N LYS A 119 -1.05 16.23 -14.84
CA LYS A 119 -2.21 15.94 -13.98
C LYS A 119 -1.81 16.08 -12.51
N GLU A 120 -2.40 17.04 -11.80
CA GLU A 120 -2.25 17.18 -10.34
C GLU A 120 -3.21 16.23 -9.57
N ASP A 121 -2.60 15.42 -8.71
CA ASP A 121 -2.95 14.82 -7.41
C ASP A 121 -4.37 14.47 -6.95
N ASP A 122 -5.45 15.09 -7.42
CA ASP A 122 -6.79 14.90 -6.82
C ASP A 122 -7.48 13.58 -7.19
N ILE A 123 -6.96 12.86 -8.18
CA ILE A 123 -7.56 11.64 -8.74
C ILE A 123 -7.25 10.38 -7.92
N LEU A 124 -6.28 10.46 -7.00
CA LEU A 124 -5.81 9.31 -6.24
C LEU A 124 -6.86 8.74 -5.29
N LYS A 125 -7.57 9.59 -4.56
CA LYS A 125 -8.50 9.09 -3.54
C LYS A 125 -9.69 8.35 -4.17
N GLU A 126 -10.30 8.97 -5.18
CA GLU A 126 -11.47 8.42 -5.85
C GLU A 126 -11.15 7.17 -6.68
N SER A 127 -9.98 7.14 -7.35
CA SER A 127 -9.61 5.98 -8.18
C SER A 127 -9.17 4.78 -7.33
N PHE A 128 -8.62 5.00 -6.13
CA PHE A 128 -8.33 3.90 -5.20
C PHE A 128 -9.62 3.25 -4.70
N GLU A 129 -10.62 4.05 -4.31
CA GLU A 129 -11.92 3.53 -3.86
C GLU A 129 -12.66 2.75 -4.96
N LEU A 130 -12.57 3.20 -6.22
CA LEU A 130 -13.06 2.48 -7.40
C LEU A 130 -12.35 1.13 -7.59
N SER A 131 -11.03 1.09 -7.39
CA SER A 131 -10.26 -0.15 -7.52
C SER A 131 -10.65 -1.23 -6.51
N LEU A 132 -11.23 -0.86 -5.37
CA LEU A 132 -11.71 -1.81 -4.38
C LEU A 132 -13.03 -2.47 -4.78
N LYS A 133 -13.78 -1.90 -5.74
CA LYS A 133 -15.14 -2.31 -6.12
C LYS A 133 -15.25 -2.90 -7.52
N ASP A 134 -14.40 -2.45 -8.46
CA ASP A 134 -14.49 -2.86 -9.87
C ASP A 134 -13.49 -3.98 -10.21
N GLU A 135 -14.02 -5.13 -10.66
CA GLU A 135 -13.22 -6.34 -10.96
C GLU A 135 -12.27 -6.15 -12.16
N LYS A 136 -12.62 -5.28 -13.13
CA LYS A 136 -11.74 -4.99 -14.28
C LYS A 136 -10.57 -4.12 -13.84
N VAL A 137 -10.82 -3.12 -13.00
CA VAL A 137 -9.76 -2.28 -12.42
C VAL A 137 -8.81 -3.14 -11.58
N GLN A 138 -9.34 -4.08 -10.79
CA GLN A 138 -8.52 -5.03 -10.02
C GLN A 138 -7.63 -5.91 -10.91
N LYS A 139 -8.15 -6.40 -12.04
CA LYS A 139 -7.36 -7.19 -13.00
C LYS A 139 -6.23 -6.38 -13.62
N VAL A 140 -6.50 -5.13 -14.02
CA VAL A 140 -5.48 -4.23 -14.58
C VAL A 140 -4.38 -3.94 -13.55
N LEU A 141 -4.74 -3.60 -12.31
CA LEU A 141 -3.75 -3.35 -11.25
C LEU A 141 -2.87 -4.57 -10.96
N LYS A 142 -3.46 -5.77 -11.01
CA LYS A 142 -2.73 -7.04 -10.83
C LYS A 142 -1.71 -7.29 -11.95
N LEU A 143 -2.07 -6.95 -13.20
CA LEU A 143 -1.16 -7.05 -14.35
C LEU A 143 0.00 -6.06 -14.23
N VAL A 144 -0.29 -4.79 -13.91
CA VAL A 144 0.73 -3.74 -13.75
C VAL A 144 1.73 -4.09 -12.65
N TYR A 145 1.25 -4.60 -11.51
CA TYR A 145 2.13 -5.05 -10.44
C TYR A 145 3.05 -6.20 -10.88
N ASN A 146 2.49 -7.22 -11.56
CA ASN A 146 3.23 -8.42 -11.97
C ASN A 146 4.25 -8.16 -13.09
N GLU A 147 3.98 -7.25 -14.02
CA GLU A 147 4.94 -6.89 -15.07
C GLU A 147 6.11 -6.06 -14.53
N GLY A 148 5.89 -5.25 -13.49
CA GLY A 148 6.95 -4.52 -12.79
C GLY A 148 7.73 -5.33 -11.76
N THR A 149 7.52 -6.65 -11.66
CA THR A 149 8.22 -7.58 -10.73
C THR A 149 8.83 -8.79 -11.44
N LYS A 150 8.90 -8.79 -12.78
CA LYS A 150 9.77 -9.73 -13.49
C LYS A 150 11.19 -9.18 -13.43
N ASP A 151 11.92 -9.57 -12.39
CA ASP A 151 13.36 -9.89 -12.37
C ASP A 151 13.76 -10.32 -10.96
#